data_AF-A0A7C1W2C4-F1
#
_entry.id   AF-A0A7C1W2C4-F1
#
_cell.length_a   1.000
_cell.length_b   1.000
_cell.length_c   1.000
_cell.angle_alpha   90.00
_cell.angle_beta   90.00
_cell.angle_gamma   90.00
#
_symmetry.space_group_name_H-M   'P 1'
#
loop_
_entity.id
_entity.type
_entity.pdbx_description
1 polymer ?
#
loop_
_entity_poly.entity_id
_entity_poly.type
_entity_poly.pdbx_seq_one_letter_code
_entity_poly.pdbx_strand_id
1 'polypeptide(L)'
;FEMDHSQILTIGERAYNIARAFNAREGMDRKDDTLPWRVLYEPIPKGVSEGSHVPPRELEHMLDEYYQARGWSINGIPTKTKLFSLDLNDIAEEVGA
;
A
#
# COMPACT_ATOMS: atom_id res chain seq x y z
N PHE A 1 21.97 13.68 -16.13
CA PHE A 1 22.09 12.48 -15.30
C PHE A 1 21.72 11.29 -16.17
N GLU A 2 22.59 10.29 -16.20
CA GLU A 2 22.29 9.01 -16.87
C GLU A 2 21.70 8.08 -15.81
N MET A 3 20.56 7.47 -16.11
CA MET A 3 19.83 6.60 -15.18
C MET A 3 19.31 5.39 -15.91
N ASP A 4 19.44 4.23 -15.30
CA ASP A 4 18.85 3.00 -15.80
C ASP A 4 17.41 2.80 -15.29
N HIS A 5 16.71 1.84 -15.88
CA HIS A 5 15.33 1.51 -15.53
C HIS A 5 15.16 1.10 -14.06
N SER A 6 16.12 0.36 -13.48
CA SER A 6 16.05 -0.09 -12.09
C SER A 6 16.15 1.07 -11.11
N GLN A 7 17.03 2.04 -11.41
CA GLN A 7 17.17 3.26 -10.62
C GLN A 7 15.89 4.09 -10.64
N ILE A 8 15.22 4.20 -11.80
CA ILE A 8 13.94 4.90 -11.92
C ILE A 8 12.86 4.21 -11.08
N LEU A 9 12.76 2.88 -11.15
CA LEU A 9 11.81 2.12 -10.32
C LEU A 9 12.09 2.28 -8.83
N THR A 10 13.36 2.23 -8.42
CA THR A 10 13.77 2.41 -7.02
C THR A 10 13.38 3.80 -6.50
N ILE A 11 13.52 4.84 -7.32
CA ILE A 11 13.09 6.19 -6.95
C ILE A 11 11.58 6.27 -6.78
N GLY A 12 10.81 5.65 -7.68
CA GLY A 12 9.36 5.53 -7.54
C GLY A 12 8.95 4.80 -6.26
N GLU A 13 9.60 3.67 -5.96
CA GLU A 13 9.36 2.91 -4.73
C GLU A 13 9.68 3.74 -3.48
N ARG A 14 10.81 4.46 -3.48
CA ARG A 14 11.22 5.37 -2.40
C ARG A 14 10.18 6.47 -2.19
N ALA A 15 9.77 7.16 -3.24
CA ALA A 15 8.78 8.24 -3.16
C ALA A 15 7.45 7.75 -2.58
N TYR A 16 6.99 6.57 -3.00
CA TYR A 16 5.75 6.00 -2.50
C TYR A 16 5.85 5.58 -1.02
N ASN A 17 6.99 5.05 -0.58
CA ASN A 17 7.20 4.73 0.83
C ASN A 17 7.31 5.98 1.71
N ILE A 18 7.89 7.08 1.22
CA ILE A 18 7.88 8.37 1.94
C ILE A 18 6.44 8.85 2.15
N ALA A 19 5.63 8.85 1.09
CA ALA A 19 4.23 9.28 1.18
C ALA A 19 3.43 8.39 2.15
N ARG A 20 3.63 7.06 2.08
CA ARG A 20 2.97 6.13 2.99
C ARG A 20 3.42 6.34 4.45
N ALA A 21 4.72 6.50 4.67
CA ALA A 21 5.28 6.73 5.99
C ALA A 21 4.77 8.02 6.63
N PHE A 22 4.63 9.10 5.84
CA PHE A 22 3.97 10.32 6.28
C PHE A 22 2.54 10.04 6.74
N ASN A 23 1.72 9.39 5.92
CA ASN A 23 0.33 9.08 6.31
C ASN A 23 0.26 8.20 7.57
N ALA A 24 1.16 7.22 7.70
CA ALA A 24 1.25 6.37 8.88
C ALA A 24 1.59 7.18 10.14
N ARG A 25 2.51 8.14 10.05
CA ARG A 25 2.83 9.07 11.14
C ARG A 25 1.60 9.85 11.59
N GLU A 26 0.78 10.28 10.64
CA GLU A 26 -0.46 11.03 10.91
C GLU A 26 -1.63 10.13 11.34
N GLY A 27 -1.38 8.82 11.56
CA GLY A 27 -2.34 7.88 12.13
C GLY A 27 -3.16 7.08 11.13
N MET A 28 -2.82 7.16 9.84
CA MET A 28 -3.42 6.31 8.81
C MET A 28 -2.89 4.88 8.93
N ASP A 29 -3.78 3.91 8.93
CA ASP A 29 -3.41 2.49 8.94
C ASP A 29 -4.29 1.67 8.00
N ARG A 30 -4.18 0.34 8.09
CA ARG A 30 -4.97 -0.61 7.30
C ARG A 30 -6.47 -0.29 7.26
N LYS A 31 -7.08 0.21 8.34
CA LYS A 31 -8.53 0.48 8.39
C LYS A 31 -8.96 1.56 7.39
N ASP A 32 -8.02 2.41 6.98
CA ASP A 32 -8.24 3.52 6.07
C ASP A 32 -8.04 3.10 4.59
N ASP A 33 -7.38 1.97 4.34
CA ASP A 33 -7.17 1.39 3.01
C ASP A 33 -8.42 0.60 2.57
N THR A 34 -9.53 1.31 2.43
CA THR A 34 -10.82 0.72 2.04
C THR A 34 -11.38 1.30 0.75
N LEU A 35 -12.46 0.68 0.26
CA LEU A 35 -13.17 1.12 -0.93
C LEU A 35 -14.53 1.72 -0.54
N PRO A 36 -15.13 2.57 -1.40
CA PRO A 36 -16.48 3.06 -1.17
C PRO A 36 -17.48 1.93 -0.95
N TRP A 37 -18.46 2.12 -0.07
CA TRP A 37 -19.46 1.11 0.30
C TRP A 37 -20.09 0.41 -0.91
N ARG A 38 -20.44 1.17 -1.95
CA ARG A 38 -21.00 0.63 -3.20
C ARG A 38 -20.09 -0.43 -3.84
N VAL A 39 -18.78 -0.19 -3.88
CA VAL A 39 -17.82 -1.14 -4.49
C VAL A 39 -17.71 -2.41 -3.67
N LEU A 40 -17.94 -2.32 -2.36
CA LEU A 40 -17.85 -3.45 -1.43
C LEU A 40 -19.12 -4.31 -1.39
N TYR A 41 -20.29 -3.71 -1.59
CA TYR A 41 -21.57 -4.34 -1.26
C TYR A 41 -22.64 -4.28 -2.36
N GLU A 42 -22.48 -3.46 -3.40
CA GLU A 42 -23.44 -3.39 -4.52
C GLU A 42 -22.82 -4.06 -5.77
N PRO A 43 -23.26 -5.29 -6.10
CA PRO A 43 -22.89 -5.93 -7.36
C PRO A 43 -23.26 -5.06 -8.58
N ILE A 44 -22.39 -5.04 -9.59
CA ILE A 44 -22.66 -4.36 -10.86
C ILE A 44 -23.97 -4.92 -11.44
N PRO A 45 -24.94 -4.06 -11.78
CA PRO A 45 -26.29 -4.53 -12.06
C PRO A 45 -26.45 -5.23 -13.41
N LYS A 46 -25.66 -4.86 -14.44
CA LYS A 46 -25.76 -5.39 -15.81
C LYS A 46 -24.45 -5.27 -16.59
N GLY A 47 -24.32 -6.07 -17.64
CA GLY A 47 -23.22 -6.02 -18.61
C GLY A 47 -22.19 -7.13 -18.40
N VAL A 48 -21.00 -6.99 -19.01
CA VAL A 48 -19.96 -8.05 -18.98
C VAL A 48 -19.44 -8.38 -17.58
N SER A 49 -19.56 -7.44 -16.64
CA SER A 49 -19.15 -7.60 -15.24
C SER A 49 -20.36 -7.68 -14.29
N GLU A 50 -21.55 -8.00 -14.80
CA GLU A 50 -22.75 -8.20 -13.98
C GLU A 50 -22.47 -9.13 -12.80
N GLY A 51 -22.93 -8.74 -11.61
CA GLY A 51 -22.70 -9.47 -10.36
C GLY A 51 -21.32 -9.24 -9.71
N SER A 52 -20.38 -8.60 -10.40
CA SER A 52 -19.05 -8.31 -9.83
C SER A 52 -19.09 -7.14 -8.85
N HIS A 53 -18.32 -7.26 -7.79
CA HIS A 53 -17.97 -6.24 -6.78
C HIS A 53 -16.74 -6.74 -6.03
N VAL A 54 -16.21 -5.99 -5.05
CA VAL A 54 -15.07 -6.43 -4.23
C VAL A 54 -15.54 -6.72 -2.80
N PRO A 55 -15.90 -7.98 -2.46
CA PRO A 55 -16.33 -8.32 -1.11
C PRO A 55 -15.29 -7.89 -0.05
N PRO A 56 -15.70 -7.47 1.16
CA PRO A 56 -14.76 -7.06 2.20
C PRO A 56 -13.67 -8.10 2.50
N ARG A 57 -14.02 -9.39 2.55
CA ARG A 57 -13.06 -10.48 2.78
C ARG A 57 -12.02 -10.60 1.65
N GLU A 58 -12.42 -10.34 0.41
CA GLU A 58 -11.52 -10.37 -0.74
C GLU A 58 -10.58 -9.16 -0.69
N LEU A 59 -11.10 -7.98 -0.36
CA LEU A 59 -10.26 -6.79 -0.13
C LEU A 59 -9.21 -7.04 0.97
N GLU A 60 -9.61 -7.59 2.13
CA GLU A 60 -8.66 -7.92 3.20
C GLU A 60 -7.54 -8.86 2.73
N HIS A 61 -7.90 -9.89 1.94
CA HIS A 61 -6.90 -10.79 1.38
C HIS A 61 -5.96 -10.09 0.40
N MET A 62 -6.49 -9.24 -0.49
CA MET A 62 -5.70 -8.46 -1.42
C MET A 62 -4.76 -7.48 -0.70
N LEU A 63 -5.20 -6.87 0.41
CA LEU A 63 -4.37 -5.99 1.23
C LEU A 63 -3.21 -6.75 1.86
N ASP A 64 -3.43 -7.98 2.34
CA ASP A 64 -2.35 -8.82 2.89
C ASP A 64 -1.27 -9.08 1.85
N GLU A 65 -1.67 -9.52 0.66
CA GLU A 65 -0.75 -9.78 -0.46
C GLU A 65 -0.03 -8.50 -0.89
N TYR A 66 -0.76 -7.38 -0.97
CA TYR A 66 -0.19 -6.10 -1.34
C TYR A 66 0.86 -5.63 -0.32
N TYR A 67 0.55 -5.66 0.98
CA TYR A 67 1.51 -5.26 2.02
C TYR A 67 2.74 -6.15 2.06
N GLN A 68 2.55 -7.46 1.89
CA GLN A 68 3.67 -8.39 1.78
C GLN A 68 4.57 -8.03 0.58
N ALA A 69 3.99 -7.81 -0.60
CA ALA A 69 4.73 -7.43 -1.80
C ALA A 69 5.46 -6.09 -1.64
N ARG A 70 4.89 -5.15 -0.88
CA ARG A 70 5.49 -3.85 -0.56
C ARG A 70 6.56 -3.91 0.53
N GLY A 71 6.69 -5.02 1.27
CA GLY A 71 7.55 -5.11 2.44
C GLY A 71 7.03 -4.29 3.63
N TRP A 72 5.72 -4.23 3.77
CA TRP A 72 5.01 -3.54 4.85
C TRP A 72 4.52 -4.54 5.89
N SER A 73 4.22 -4.05 7.09
CA SER A 73 3.56 -4.83 8.14
C SER A 73 2.10 -5.12 7.79
N ILE A 74 1.46 -6.02 8.55
CA ILE A 74 0.03 -6.35 8.39
C ILE A 74 -0.89 -5.13 8.57
N ASN A 75 -0.43 -4.11 9.31
CA ASN A 75 -1.14 -2.85 9.53
C ASN A 75 -0.93 -1.83 8.39
N GLY A 76 -0.23 -2.21 7.31
CA GLY A 76 0.04 -1.35 6.16
C GLY A 76 1.12 -0.29 6.43
N ILE A 77 1.96 -0.46 7.45
CA ILE A 77 3.07 0.45 7.77
C ILE A 77 4.36 -0.11 7.19
N PRO A 78 5.17 0.67 6.44
CA PRO A 78 6.46 0.21 5.94
C PRO A 78 7.37 -0.30 7.07
N THR A 79 7.98 -1.47 6.86
CA THR A 79 8.89 -2.05 7.86
C THR A 79 10.21 -1.28 7.92
N LYS A 80 10.88 -1.30 9.07
CA LYS A 80 12.25 -0.74 9.18
C LYS A 80 13.19 -1.29 8.10
N THR A 81 13.17 -2.61 7.88
CA THR A 81 13.98 -3.27 6.85
C THR A 81 13.75 -2.69 5.46
N LYS A 82 12.48 -2.48 5.08
CA LYS A 82 12.14 -1.88 3.78
C LYS A 82 12.62 -0.43 3.69
N LEU A 83 12.41 0.38 4.72
CA LEU A 83 12.83 1.78 4.72
C LEU A 83 14.35 1.94 4.66
N PHE A 84 15.11 1.14 5.42
CA PHE A 84 16.57 1.09 5.31
C PHE A 84 17.04 0.70 3.91
N SER A 85 16.40 -0.29 3.27
CA SER A 85 16.75 -0.70 1.90
C SER A 85 16.52 0.39 0.85
N LEU A 86 15.76 1.43 1.17
CA LEU A 86 15.45 2.57 0.31
C LEU A 86 16.22 3.83 0.71
N ASP A 87 17.23 3.73 1.56
CA ASP A 87 18.03 4.84 2.09
C ASP A 87 17.20 5.87 2.89
N LEU A 88 16.13 5.43 3.55
CA LEU A 88 15.22 6.27 4.35
C LEU A 88 15.46 6.08 5.86
N ASN A 89 16.71 6.21 6.30
CA ASN A 89 17.13 5.87 7.67
C ASN A 89 16.34 6.63 8.75
N ASP A 90 16.18 7.94 8.58
CA ASP A 90 15.49 8.78 9.59
C ASP A 90 14.01 8.38 9.71
N ILE A 91 13.36 8.12 8.58
CA ILE A 91 11.96 7.66 8.52
C ILE A 91 11.83 6.26 9.12
N ALA A 92 12.81 5.38 8.88
CA ALA A 92 12.84 4.04 9.45
C ALA A 92 12.83 4.08 10.98
N GLU A 93 13.59 4.99 11.58
CA GLU A 93 13.60 5.14 13.05
C GLU A 93 12.37 5.86 13.59
N GLU A 94 11.81 6.81 12.85
CA GLU A 94 10.63 7.57 13.27
C GLU A 94 9.33 6.75 13.24
N VAL A 95 9.08 6.01 12.15
CA VAL A 95 7.77 5.37 11.89
C VAL A 95 7.83 3.92 11.43
N GLY A 96 9.02 3.37 11.23
CA GLY A 96 9.16 2.00 10.75
C GLY A 96 8.58 0.98 11.72
N ALA A 97 7.71 0.12 11.18
CA ALA A 97 7.15 -1.03 11.90
C ALA A 97 8.18 -2.15 12.11
#